data_AF-A0A1T5DBI6-F1
#
_entry.id   AF-A0A1T5DBI6-F1
#
_cell.length_a   1.000
_cell.length_b   1.000
_cell.length_c   1.000
_cell.angle_alpha   90.00
_cell.angle_beta   90.00
_cell.angle_gamma   90.00
#
_symmetry.space_group_name_H-M   'P 1'
#
loop_
_entity.id
_entity.type
_entity.pdbx_description
1 polymer ?
#
loop_
_entity_poly.entity_id
_entity_poly.type
_entity_poly.pdbx_seq_one_letter_code
_entity_poly.pdbx_strand_id
1 'polypeptide(L)'
;QGVIGEQGPIGEQGIQGIQGVIGEQGPVGDKGVVGDKGDAGDVIAAETNNSITAGANGGAFYESPIKAFGKIAANGSVTKATVGVTATRLSTGRYQVTLPSGAVSDANYIIQLTQPGRGGAGNDDPGISYDNQTVTGFEVIIGDNDNGATDRSRFNSEFMFTILDL
;
A
#
# COMPACT_ATOMS: atom_id res chain seq x y z
N GLN A 1 9.95 -52.12 -119.83
CA GLN A 1 11.05 -51.60 -118.99
C GLN A 1 10.52 -50.35 -118.29
N GLY A 2 10.46 -50.37 -116.95
CA GLY A 2 9.67 -49.42 -116.16
C GLY A 2 10.40 -48.10 -115.86
N VAL A 3 9.65 -47.01 -115.84
CA VAL A 3 10.08 -45.76 -115.19
C VAL A 3 9.78 -45.86 -113.69
N ILE A 4 10.80 -45.59 -112.87
CA ILE A 4 10.66 -45.57 -111.41
C ILE A 4 9.81 -44.35 -111.03
N GLY A 5 8.78 -44.56 -110.21
CA GLY A 5 7.85 -43.52 -109.78
C GLY A 5 8.52 -42.44 -108.94
N GLU A 6 8.04 -41.21 -109.06
CA GLU A 6 8.54 -40.07 -108.29
C GLU A 6 8.42 -40.32 -106.79
N GLN A 7 9.45 -39.90 -106.04
CA GLN A 7 9.46 -40.05 -104.60
C GLN A 7 8.38 -39.15 -103.97
N GLY A 8 7.57 -39.73 -103.08
CA GLY A 8 6.47 -39.04 -102.42
C GLY A 8 6.92 -37.83 -101.61
N PRO A 9 6.00 -36.87 -101.34
CA PRO A 9 6.31 -35.66 -100.60
C PRO A 9 6.83 -35.99 -99.20
N ILE A 10 7.75 -35.15 -98.71
CA ILE A 10 8.26 -35.23 -97.34
C ILE A 10 7.10 -34.96 -96.38
N GLY A 11 6.96 -35.80 -95.35
CA GLY A 11 5.88 -35.69 -94.37
C GLY A 11 5.88 -34.35 -93.62
N GLU A 12 4.69 -33.92 -93.19
CA GLU A 12 4.52 -32.67 -92.44
C GLU A 12 5.33 -32.69 -91.12
N GLN A 13 5.88 -31.53 -90.76
CA GLN A 13 6.60 -31.37 -89.50
C GLN A 13 5.64 -31.59 -88.33
N GLY A 14 6.05 -32.39 -87.34
CA GLY A 14 5.25 -32.67 -86.15
C GLY A 14 4.90 -31.40 -85.38
N ILE A 15 3.70 -31.39 -84.78
CA ILE A 15 3.20 -30.28 -83.96
C ILE A 15 4.12 -30.01 -82.78
N GLN A 16 4.28 -28.73 -82.40
CA GLN A 16 5.04 -28.37 -81.21
C GLN A 16 4.33 -28.86 -79.94
N GLY A 17 5.10 -29.43 -79.01
CA GLY A 17 4.55 -29.92 -77.73
C GLY A 17 3.95 -28.80 -76.90
N ILE A 18 2.89 -29.12 -76.14
CA ILE A 18 2.23 -28.17 -75.25
C ILE A 18 3.16 -27.72 -74.11
N GLN A 19 3.08 -26.45 -73.74
CA GLN A 19 3.79 -25.91 -72.58
C GLN A 19 3.31 -26.61 -71.29
N GLY A 20 4.25 -27.00 -70.42
CA GLY A 20 3.91 -27.59 -69.12
C GLY A 20 3.14 -26.61 -68.22
N VAL A 21 2.25 -27.15 -67.39
CA VAL A 21 1.48 -26.36 -66.41
C VAL A 21 2.38 -25.76 -65.33
N ILE A 22 2.05 -24.57 -64.84
CA ILE A 22 2.74 -23.92 -63.72
C ILE A 22 2.45 -24.72 -62.44
N GLY A 23 3.49 -24.96 -61.62
CA GLY A 23 3.35 -25.68 -60.35
C GLY A 23 2.51 -24.94 -59.32
N GLU A 24 1.85 -25.69 -58.43
CA GLU A 24 1.01 -25.12 -57.37
C GLU A 24 1.84 -24.32 -56.34
N GLN A 25 1.22 -23.30 -55.76
CA GLN A 25 1.84 -22.52 -54.68
C GLN A 25 2.01 -23.41 -53.44
N GLY A 26 3.21 -23.35 -52.83
CA GLY A 26 3.51 -24.11 -51.61
C GLY A 26 2.59 -23.73 -50.43
N PRO A 27 2.46 -24.62 -49.42
CA PRO A 27 1.60 -24.38 -48.26
C PRO A 27 2.06 -23.16 -47.46
N VAL A 28 1.11 -22.49 -46.81
CA VAL A 28 1.41 -21.42 -45.83
C VAL A 28 2.07 -22.06 -44.61
N GLY A 29 3.15 -21.46 -44.11
CA GLY A 29 3.87 -21.97 -42.95
C GLY A 29 3.05 -21.91 -41.65
N ASP A 30 3.37 -22.80 -40.72
CA ASP A 30 2.68 -22.90 -39.44
C ASP A 30 2.83 -21.63 -38.59
N LYS A 31 1.78 -21.31 -37.82
CA LYS A 31 1.83 -20.21 -36.85
C LYS A 31 2.84 -20.53 -35.75
N GLY A 32 3.69 -19.56 -35.42
CA GLY A 32 4.64 -19.69 -34.31
C GLY A 32 3.95 -19.98 -32.98
N VAL A 33 4.62 -20.73 -32.10
CA VAL A 33 4.14 -21.04 -30.75
C VAL A 33 4.03 -19.76 -29.91
N VAL A 34 3.01 -19.70 -29.05
CA VAL A 34 2.91 -18.63 -28.04
C VAL A 34 4.01 -18.87 -27.01
N GLY A 35 4.77 -17.82 -26.67
CA GLY A 35 5.81 -17.91 -25.65
C GLY A 35 5.23 -18.15 -24.25
N ASP A 36 6.03 -18.79 -23.39
CA ASP A 36 5.62 -19.09 -22.02
C ASP A 36 5.39 -17.81 -21.21
N LYS A 37 4.43 -17.86 -20.28
CA LYS A 37 4.21 -16.79 -19.30
C LYS A 37 5.42 -16.75 -18.37
N GLY A 38 6.03 -15.58 -18.18
CA GLY A 38 7.13 -15.42 -17.22
C GLY A 38 6.70 -15.72 -15.78
N ASP A 39 7.62 -16.25 -14.98
CA ASP A 39 7.40 -16.54 -13.56
C ASP A 39 7.09 -15.24 -12.79
N ALA A 40 6.09 -15.30 -11.90
CA ALA A 40 5.85 -14.22 -10.95
C ALA A 40 6.98 -14.25 -9.91
N GLY A 41 7.81 -13.19 -9.86
CA GLY A 41 8.84 -13.08 -8.84
C GLY A 41 8.21 -12.85 -7.46
N ASP A 42 8.52 -13.71 -6.49
CA ASP A 42 8.21 -13.43 -5.09
C ASP A 42 9.07 -12.23 -4.64
N VAL A 43 8.42 -11.08 -4.41
CA VAL A 43 9.11 -9.80 -4.12
C VAL A 43 9.54 -9.69 -2.65
N ILE A 44 9.12 -10.62 -1.79
CA ILE A 44 9.25 -10.50 -0.34
C ILE A 44 9.98 -11.71 0.22
N ALA A 45 11.13 -11.49 0.84
CA ALA A 45 11.85 -12.54 1.57
C ALA A 45 11.02 -12.99 2.79
N ALA A 46 10.60 -14.26 2.80
CA ALA A 46 9.80 -14.88 3.86
C ALA A 46 10.64 -15.29 5.09
N GLU A 47 11.61 -14.46 5.46
CA GLU A 47 12.46 -14.72 6.61
C GLU A 47 11.64 -14.63 7.91
N THR A 48 11.97 -15.47 8.89
CA THR A 48 11.19 -15.63 10.14
C THR A 48 11.12 -14.35 10.99
N ASN A 49 11.97 -13.36 10.71
CA ASN A 49 12.07 -12.09 11.42
C ASN A 49 11.68 -10.88 10.56
N ASN A 50 11.10 -11.09 9.38
CA ASN A 50 10.68 -9.98 8.54
C ASN A 50 9.32 -9.46 9.00
N SER A 51 9.21 -8.16 9.29
CA SER A 51 7.91 -7.52 9.61
C SER A 51 7.00 -7.37 8.38
N ILE A 52 7.46 -7.80 7.21
CA ILE A 52 6.75 -7.74 5.94
C ILE A 52 6.35 -9.16 5.52
N THR A 53 5.07 -9.37 5.24
CA THR A 53 4.52 -10.65 4.76
C THR A 53 3.92 -10.47 3.37
N ALA A 54 3.71 -11.58 2.64
CA ALA A 54 2.94 -11.57 1.40
C ALA A 54 1.46 -11.40 1.72
N GLY A 55 0.86 -10.32 1.22
CA GLY A 55 -0.58 -10.07 1.26
C GLY A 55 -1.33 -11.02 0.33
N ALA A 56 -2.64 -11.18 0.57
CA ALA A 56 -3.50 -12.10 -0.20
C ALA A 56 -3.58 -11.79 -1.71
N ASN A 57 -3.19 -10.57 -2.12
CA ASN A 57 -3.09 -10.12 -3.51
C ASN A 57 -1.69 -10.33 -4.13
N GLY A 58 -0.75 -10.94 -3.40
CA GLY A 58 0.66 -11.08 -3.79
C GLY A 58 1.52 -9.84 -3.54
N GLY A 59 0.98 -8.79 -2.91
CA GLY A 59 1.71 -7.57 -2.55
C GLY A 59 2.42 -7.66 -1.19
N ALA A 60 3.24 -6.67 -0.85
CA ALA A 60 3.86 -6.56 0.47
C ALA A 60 2.88 -5.98 1.49
N PHE A 61 2.71 -6.70 2.60
CA PHE A 61 1.93 -6.27 3.76
C PHE A 61 2.86 -6.02 4.94
N TYR A 62 2.77 -4.84 5.55
CA TYR A 62 3.51 -4.47 6.75
C TYR A 62 2.51 -4.04 7.82
N GLU A 63 2.42 -4.80 8.90
CA GLU A 63 1.60 -4.43 10.04
C GLU A 63 2.44 -3.56 10.99
N SER A 64 2.15 -2.27 10.99
CA SER A 64 2.86 -1.32 11.85
C SER A 64 2.48 -1.54 13.31
N PRO A 65 3.45 -1.60 14.25
CA PRO A 65 3.13 -1.56 15.68
C PRO A 65 2.59 -0.19 16.10
N ILE A 66 2.90 0.87 15.35
CA ILE A 66 2.29 2.19 15.53
C ILE A 66 0.90 2.17 14.90
N LYS A 67 -0.14 2.19 15.74
CA LYS A 67 -1.55 2.12 15.32
C LYS A 67 -2.17 3.49 15.05
N ALA A 68 -1.78 4.49 15.82
CA ALA A 68 -2.21 5.88 15.63
C ALA A 68 -1.22 6.85 16.25
N PHE A 69 -1.14 8.07 15.72
CA PHE A 69 -0.42 9.16 16.36
C PHE A 69 -1.09 10.49 16.02
N GLY A 70 -0.86 11.50 16.84
CA GLY A 70 -1.44 12.81 16.58
C GLY A 70 -0.80 13.93 17.37
N LYS A 71 -0.88 15.14 16.81
CA LYS A 71 -0.64 16.43 17.44
C LYS A 71 -1.98 17.17 17.56
N ILE A 72 -2.36 17.48 18.79
CA ILE A 72 -3.62 18.14 19.15
C ILE A 72 -3.30 19.55 19.64
N ALA A 73 -4.03 20.54 19.14
CA ALA A 73 -3.87 21.93 19.53
C ALA A 73 -4.53 22.21 20.89
N ALA A 74 -4.14 23.30 21.55
CA ALA A 74 -4.65 23.67 22.87
C ALA A 74 -6.18 23.87 22.94
N ASN A 75 -6.82 24.19 21.82
CA ASN A 75 -8.28 24.30 21.71
C ASN A 75 -9.00 22.94 21.54
N GLY A 76 -8.25 21.83 21.42
CA GLY A 76 -8.75 20.48 21.21
C GLY A 76 -8.85 20.05 19.75
N SER A 77 -8.51 20.90 18.78
CA SER A 77 -8.54 20.55 17.36
C SER A 77 -7.33 19.70 16.95
N VAL A 78 -7.53 18.76 16.03
CA VAL A 78 -6.45 17.98 15.42
C VAL A 78 -5.60 18.88 14.52
N THR A 79 -4.30 18.94 14.76
CA THR A 79 -3.34 19.67 13.89
C THR A 79 -2.76 18.74 12.84
N LYS A 80 -2.37 17.52 13.24
CA LYS A 80 -1.84 16.48 12.36
C LYS A 80 -2.03 15.14 13.05
N ALA A 81 -2.65 14.16 12.41
CA ALA A 81 -2.84 12.84 13.01
C ALA A 81 -3.03 11.75 11.94
N THR A 82 -2.95 10.49 12.36
CA THR A 82 -3.45 9.35 11.59
C THR A 82 -4.89 9.60 11.14
N VAL A 83 -5.22 9.25 9.89
CA VAL A 83 -6.57 9.44 9.33
C VAL A 83 -7.61 8.76 10.23
N GLY A 84 -8.69 9.48 10.53
CA GLY A 84 -9.78 8.99 11.39
C GLY A 84 -9.59 9.27 12.88
N VAL A 85 -8.41 9.72 13.32
CA VAL A 85 -8.26 10.30 14.66
C VAL A 85 -9.09 11.58 14.76
N THR A 86 -9.84 11.71 15.85
CA THR A 86 -10.51 12.97 16.22
C THR A 86 -10.15 13.36 17.65
N ALA A 87 -10.30 14.65 17.97
CA ALA A 87 -10.08 15.15 19.31
C ALA A 87 -11.08 16.26 19.65
N THR A 88 -11.50 16.30 20.91
CA THR A 88 -12.39 17.33 21.44
C THR A 88 -11.90 17.77 22.81
N ARG A 89 -11.83 19.09 23.06
CA ARG A 89 -11.60 19.59 24.41
C ARG A 89 -12.88 19.48 25.23
N LEU A 90 -12.84 18.75 26.33
CA LEU A 90 -13.97 18.56 27.24
C LEU A 90 -14.08 19.70 28.26
N SER A 91 -12.94 20.09 28.83
CA SER A 91 -12.81 21.20 29.77
C SER A 91 -11.38 21.73 29.76
N THR A 92 -11.06 22.72 30.60
CA THR A 92 -9.68 23.25 30.68
C THR A 92 -8.71 22.13 31.02
N GLY A 93 -7.74 21.90 30.14
CA GLY A 93 -6.71 20.86 30.29
C GLY A 93 -7.23 19.42 30.19
N ARG A 94 -8.46 19.18 29.72
CA ARG A 94 -8.98 17.82 29.51
C ARG A 94 -9.48 17.65 28.07
N TYR A 95 -9.02 16.59 27.42
CA TYR A 95 -9.26 16.33 26.00
C TYR A 95 -9.68 14.88 25.80
N GLN A 96 -10.72 14.64 25.00
CA GLN A 96 -11.02 13.32 24.46
C GLN A 96 -10.24 13.13 23.16
N VAL A 97 -9.49 12.04 23.05
CA VAL A 97 -8.95 11.54 21.78
C VAL A 97 -9.76 10.31 21.37
N THR A 98 -10.22 10.27 20.14
CA THR A 98 -10.92 9.11 19.56
C THR A 98 -10.08 8.55 18.44
N LEU A 99 -9.83 7.24 18.49
CA LEU A 99 -9.06 6.48 17.52
C LEU A 99 -9.93 6.04 16.33
N PRO A 100 -9.32 5.82 15.15
CA PRO A 100 -10.05 5.21 14.04
C PRO A 100 -10.56 3.82 14.42
N SER A 101 -11.71 3.44 13.86
CA SER A 101 -12.29 2.11 14.08
C SER A 101 -11.29 1.02 13.68
N GLY A 102 -11.09 0.04 14.56
CA GLY A 102 -10.17 -1.07 14.33
C GLY A 102 -8.69 -0.72 14.49
N ALA A 103 -8.34 0.48 14.98
CA ALA A 103 -6.95 0.84 15.25
C ALA A 103 -6.28 -0.08 16.28
N VAL A 104 -7.03 -0.48 17.30
CA VAL A 104 -6.61 -1.33 18.41
C VAL A 104 -7.68 -2.37 18.68
N SER A 105 -7.29 -3.55 19.19
CA SER A 105 -8.21 -4.68 19.41
C SER A 105 -8.86 -4.67 20.79
N ASP A 106 -8.20 -4.07 21.78
CA ASP A 106 -8.68 -3.94 23.15
C ASP A 106 -8.21 -2.60 23.78
N ALA A 107 -8.37 -2.46 25.10
CA ALA A 107 -8.00 -1.26 25.84
C ALA A 107 -6.60 -1.34 26.49
N ASN A 108 -5.78 -2.33 26.13
CA ASN A 108 -4.45 -2.60 26.70
C ASN A 108 -3.31 -2.21 25.75
N TYR A 109 -3.55 -1.23 24.88
CA TYR A 109 -2.52 -0.62 24.03
C TYR A 109 -1.64 0.36 24.81
N ILE A 110 -0.46 0.66 24.25
CA ILE A 110 0.50 1.59 24.84
C ILE A 110 0.15 3.01 24.39
N ILE A 111 0.09 3.94 25.34
CA ILE A 111 -0.07 5.38 25.08
C ILE A 111 1.21 6.09 25.49
N GLN A 112 1.90 6.70 24.52
CA GLN A 112 3.00 7.62 24.78
C GLN A 112 2.53 9.05 24.58
N LEU A 113 2.62 9.87 25.62
CA LEU A 113 2.22 11.28 25.59
C LEU A 113 3.44 12.21 25.66
N THR A 114 3.34 13.37 25.04
CA THR A 114 4.33 14.43 25.16
C THR A 114 3.63 15.78 25.09
N GLN A 115 4.16 16.78 25.80
CA GLN A 115 3.72 18.17 25.72
C GLN A 115 4.92 19.12 25.68
N PRO A 116 4.76 20.36 25.18
CA PRO A 116 5.81 21.37 25.25
C PRO A 116 6.17 21.74 26.69
N GLY A 117 7.46 21.95 26.95
CA GLY A 117 7.93 22.54 28.20
C GLY A 117 7.52 24.02 28.33
N ARG A 118 7.41 24.51 29.57
CA ARG A 118 6.97 25.90 29.87
C ARG A 118 8.08 26.87 30.30
N GLY A 119 9.33 26.43 30.32
CA GLY A 119 10.48 27.34 30.52
C GLY A 119 10.57 28.01 31.90
N GLY A 120 9.92 27.46 32.93
CA GLY A 120 10.15 27.85 34.34
C GLY A 120 9.37 29.06 34.87
N ALA A 121 8.22 29.44 34.28
CA ALA A 121 7.35 30.47 34.87
C ALA A 121 5.87 30.06 34.82
N GLY A 122 5.23 29.98 36.00
CA GLY A 122 3.80 29.76 36.20
C GLY A 122 3.28 28.45 35.59
N ASN A 123 3.34 27.37 36.36
CA ASN A 123 3.23 25.95 35.96
C ASN A 123 4.54 25.38 35.39
N ASP A 124 5.59 25.35 36.23
CA ASP A 124 6.94 24.92 35.88
C ASP A 124 7.15 23.40 35.89
N ASP A 125 6.19 22.64 36.43
CA ASP A 125 6.15 21.17 36.37
C ASP A 125 4.89 20.69 35.61
N PRO A 126 4.77 20.97 34.29
CA PRO A 126 3.61 20.57 33.52
C PRO A 126 3.51 19.04 33.47
N GLY A 127 2.50 18.50 34.14
CA GLY A 127 2.12 17.10 34.09
C GLY A 127 1.21 16.80 32.91
N ILE A 128 1.43 15.65 32.27
CA ILE A 128 0.53 15.08 31.27
C ILE A 128 0.26 13.62 31.64
N SER A 129 -1.01 13.23 31.63
CA SER A 129 -1.45 11.87 31.91
C SER A 129 -2.64 11.51 31.03
N TYR A 130 -2.97 10.23 30.97
CA TYR A 130 -4.21 9.76 30.35
C TYR A 130 -5.13 9.12 31.40
N ASP A 131 -6.42 9.07 31.09
CA ASP A 131 -7.44 8.29 31.78
C ASP A 131 -8.45 7.73 30.77
N ASN A 132 -9.42 6.95 31.25
CA ASN A 132 -10.54 6.43 30.47
C ASN A 132 -10.10 5.73 29.15
N GLN A 133 -9.07 4.89 29.23
CA GLN A 133 -8.57 4.14 28.07
C GLN A 133 -9.59 3.06 27.67
N THR A 134 -10.01 3.11 26.42
CA THR A 134 -10.98 2.21 25.80
C THR A 134 -10.52 1.84 24.39
N VAL A 135 -11.18 0.86 23.77
CA VAL A 135 -10.90 0.45 22.38
C VAL A 135 -11.14 1.57 21.36
N THR A 136 -11.93 2.59 21.71
CA THR A 136 -12.25 3.71 20.81
C THR A 136 -11.40 4.95 21.09
N GLY A 137 -10.60 4.97 22.15
CA GLY A 137 -9.75 6.10 22.49
C GLY A 137 -9.54 6.28 23.98
N PHE A 138 -9.12 7.47 24.38
CA PHE A 138 -8.68 7.80 25.73
C PHE A 138 -8.83 9.29 26.00
N GLU A 139 -8.83 9.67 27.26
CA GLU A 139 -8.79 11.06 27.68
C GLU A 139 -7.37 11.46 28.04
N VAL A 140 -7.02 12.72 27.75
CA VAL A 140 -5.74 13.35 28.11
C VAL A 140 -6.00 14.45 29.10
N ILE A 141 -5.22 14.45 30.17
CA ILE A 141 -5.26 15.44 31.24
C ILE A 141 -3.91 16.17 31.26
N ILE A 142 -3.99 17.48 31.21
CA ILE A 142 -2.86 18.41 31.28
C ILE A 142 -3.10 19.37 32.44
N GLY A 143 -2.09 19.52 33.28
CA GLY A 143 -2.09 20.50 34.35
C GLY A 143 -0.76 20.55 35.06
N ASP A 144 -0.62 21.53 35.94
CA ASP A 144 0.54 21.65 36.82
C ASP A 144 0.53 20.50 37.84
N ASN A 145 1.68 19.84 37.97
CA ASN A 145 1.87 18.87 39.00
C ASN A 145 2.47 19.60 40.20
N ASP A 146 1.60 20.03 41.12
CA ASP A 146 1.95 20.77 42.33
C ASP A 146 3.09 20.08 43.12
N ASN A 147 4.02 20.90 43.63
CA ASN A 147 5.07 20.55 44.57
C ASN A 147 4.74 21.01 46.03
N GLY A 148 3.46 21.04 46.40
CA GLY A 148 2.90 21.72 47.59
C GLY A 148 1.53 21.21 48.09
N ALA A 149 0.76 22.12 48.73
CA ALA A 149 -0.46 21.82 49.49
C ALA A 149 -1.74 22.32 48.79
N THR A 150 -1.70 22.59 47.48
CA THR A 150 -2.82 23.14 46.71
C THR A 150 -3.28 22.19 45.60
N ASP A 151 -4.53 22.31 45.20
CA ASP A 151 -5.08 21.47 44.12
C ASP A 151 -4.39 21.74 42.77
N ARG A 152 -4.21 20.67 41.98
CA ARG A 152 -3.62 20.70 40.63
C ARG A 152 -4.30 21.74 39.73
N SER A 153 -3.55 22.72 39.24
CA SER A 153 -4.05 23.73 38.31
C SER A 153 -4.11 23.16 36.89
N ARG A 154 -5.30 23.14 36.26
CA ARG A 154 -5.46 22.69 34.86
C ARG A 154 -5.22 23.84 33.90
N PHE A 155 -4.55 23.55 32.80
CA PHE A 155 -4.35 24.51 31.72
C PHE A 155 -4.49 23.85 30.35
N ASN A 156 -4.87 24.64 29.35
CA ASN A 156 -4.89 24.17 27.97
C ASN A 156 -3.48 24.19 27.37
N SER A 157 -3.11 23.13 26.67
CA SER A 157 -1.84 23.02 25.96
C SER A 157 -2.01 22.17 24.72
N GLU A 158 -1.15 22.40 23.73
CA GLU A 158 -0.94 21.37 22.73
C GLU A 158 -0.27 20.15 23.35
N PHE A 159 -0.51 18.99 22.74
CA PHE A 159 0.15 17.74 23.09
C PHE A 159 0.24 16.82 21.88
N MET A 160 1.09 15.81 22.02
CA MET A 160 1.25 14.74 21.05
C MET A 160 1.00 13.41 21.72
N PHE A 161 0.53 12.45 20.94
CA PHE A 161 0.41 11.07 21.35
C PHE A 161 0.90 10.11 20.27
N THR A 162 1.39 8.96 20.70
CA THR A 162 1.63 7.78 19.85
C THR A 162 0.99 6.56 20.52
N ILE A 163 0.25 5.79 19.73
CA ILE A 163 -0.37 4.53 20.11
C ILE A 163 0.43 3.39 19.52
N LEU A 164 0.87 2.48 20.39
CA LEU A 164 1.53 1.25 19.98
C LEU A 164 0.72 0.04 20.47
N ASP A 165 0.63 -0.96 19.61
CA ASP A 165 -0.06 -2.23 19.91
C ASP A 165 0.64 -3.38 19.17
N LEU A 166 0.64 -4.59 19.75
CA LEU A 166 1.45 -5.75 19.30
C LEU A 166 0.60 -6.88 18.72
#